data_AF-A0A1S9HZE8-F1
#
_entry.id   AF-A0A1S9HZE8-F1
#
_cell.length_a   1.000
_cell.length_b   1.000
_cell.length_c   1.000
_cell.angle_alpha   90.00
_cell.angle_beta   90.00
_cell.angle_gamma   90.00
#
_symmetry.space_group_name_H-M   'P 1'
#
loop_
_entity.id
_entity.type
_entity.pdbx_description
1 polymer ?
#
loop_
_entity_poly.entity_id
_entity_poly.type
_entity_poly.pdbx_seq_one_letter_code
_entity_poly.pdbx_strand_id
1 'polypeptide(L)'
;VYEAQDAMRKHTRKSTMLICLSTVLHTIASGNMTPSYTVRDGVVRPVYIYSIDIQEFSVNKLSDRGTLEVKTLVTNAQDFIKNVAKALVK
;
A
#
# COMPACT_ATOMS: atom_id res chain seq x y z
N VAL A 1 12.13 -16.17 7.54
CA VAL A 1 10.89 -15.60 6.97
C VAL A 1 9.96 -15.04 8.06
N TYR A 2 9.68 -15.78 9.14
CA TYR A 2 8.81 -15.30 10.23
C TYR A 2 9.27 -13.98 10.85
N GLU A 3 10.55 -13.86 11.19
CA GLU A 3 11.12 -12.62 11.76
C GLU A 3 10.91 -11.40 10.84
N ALA A 4 11.11 -11.59 9.52
CA ALA A 4 10.90 -10.54 8.54
C ALA A 4 9.42 -10.13 8.45
N GLN A 5 8.49 -11.09 8.48
CA GLN A 5 7.05 -10.79 8.49
C GLN A 5 6.63 -10.08 9.77
N ASP A 6 7.14 -10.48 10.93
CA ASP A 6 6.82 -9.82 12.20
C ASP A 6 7.39 -8.39 12.25
N ALA A 7 8.58 -8.19 11.70
CA ALA A 7 9.14 -6.85 11.51
C ALA A 7 8.25 -5.99 10.59
N MET A 8 7.84 -6.52 9.43
CA MET A 8 6.91 -5.82 8.52
C MET A 8 5.60 -5.46 9.23
N ARG A 9 5.00 -6.42 9.95
CA ARG A 9 3.73 -6.24 10.67
C ARG A 9 3.82 -5.14 11.74
N LYS A 10 4.96 -5.01 12.42
CA LYS A 10 5.21 -3.93 13.39
C LYS A 10 5.10 -2.55 12.75
N HIS A 11 5.51 -2.42 11.49
CA HIS A 11 5.42 -1.17 10.73
C HIS A 11 4.03 -0.96 10.14
N THR A 12 3.48 -1.94 9.42
CA THR A 12 2.20 -1.80 8.71
C THR A 12 1.02 -1.51 9.64
N ARG A 13 1.03 -2.02 10.88
CA ARG A 13 -0.03 -1.76 11.87
C ARG A 13 -0.13 -0.29 12.31
N LYS A 14 0.94 0.48 12.18
CA LYS A 14 0.99 1.90 12.58
C LYS A 14 0.80 2.85 11.40
N SER A 15 0.84 2.32 10.18
CA SER A 15 0.74 3.11 8.96
C SER A 15 -0.68 3.65 8.77
N THR A 16 -0.79 4.91 8.36
CA THR A 16 -2.05 5.52 7.92
C THR A 16 -2.26 5.39 6.40
N MET A 17 -1.20 5.01 5.69
CA MET A 17 -1.16 4.84 4.24
C MET A 17 -0.13 3.78 3.88
N LEU A 18 -0.42 2.96 2.87
CA LEU A 18 0.50 2.03 2.26
C LEU A 18 0.62 2.35 0.76
N ILE A 19 1.85 2.53 0.26
CA ILE A 19 2.12 2.70 -1.17
C ILE A 19 2.99 1.53 -1.61
N CYS A 20 2.45 0.70 -2.49
CA CYS A 20 3.08 -0.51 -3.03
C CYS A 20 3.66 -0.21 -4.42
N LEU A 21 4.94 -0.47 -4.62
CA LEU A 21 5.68 -0.12 -5.84
C LEU A 21 6.24 -1.39 -6.50
N SER A 22 5.66 -1.78 -7.63
CA SER A 22 6.17 -2.74 -8.62
C SER A 22 6.72 -4.08 -8.07
N THR A 23 6.18 -4.57 -6.97
CA THR A 23 6.66 -5.80 -6.29
C THR A 23 5.51 -6.67 -5.79
N VAL A 24 4.97 -7.53 -6.66
CA VAL A 24 3.76 -8.35 -6.37
C VAL A 24 3.82 -9.07 -5.03
N LEU A 25 4.92 -9.78 -4.73
CA LEU A 25 5.07 -10.54 -3.49
C LEU A 25 4.98 -9.66 -2.24
N HIS A 26 5.71 -8.54 -2.22
CA HIS A 26 5.74 -7.62 -1.09
C HIS A 26 4.45 -6.82 -0.97
N THR A 27 3.82 -6.45 -2.09
CA THR A 27 2.49 -5.82 -2.14
C THR A 27 1.45 -6.71 -1.46
N ILE A 28 1.41 -7.99 -1.82
CA ILE A 28 0.48 -8.97 -1.25
C ILE A 28 0.80 -9.23 0.22
N ALA A 29 2.08 -9.40 0.58
CA ALA A 29 2.48 -9.65 1.97
C ALA A 29 2.15 -8.44 2.87
N SER A 30 2.55 -7.24 2.47
CA SER A 30 2.32 -6.00 3.22
C SER A 30 0.84 -5.68 3.31
N GLY A 31 0.10 -5.84 2.22
CA GLY A 31 -1.36 -5.65 2.20
C GLY A 31 -2.09 -6.58 3.18
N ASN A 32 -1.69 -7.86 3.27
CA ASN A 32 -2.26 -8.81 4.24
C ASN A 32 -2.01 -8.41 5.70
N MET A 33 -0.89 -7.73 5.95
CA MET A 33 -0.48 -7.33 7.30
C MET A 33 -0.96 -5.93 7.67
N THR A 34 -1.57 -5.19 6.73
CA THR A 34 -2.02 -3.81 6.92
C THR A 34 -3.49 -3.82 7.34
N PRO A 35 -3.84 -3.24 8.49
CA PRO A 35 -5.23 -3.07 8.90
C PRO A 35 -6.01 -2.19 7.91
N SER A 36 -7.32 -2.42 7.76
CA SER A 36 -8.20 -1.59 6.92
C SER A 36 -8.50 -0.21 7.51
N TYR A 37 -8.30 -0.05 8.82
CA TYR A 37 -8.46 1.18 9.55
C TYR A 37 -7.44 1.28 10.68
N THR A 38 -7.21 2.49 11.15
CA THR A 38 -6.42 2.79 12.34
C THR A 38 -7.24 3.67 13.29
N VAL A 39 -6.96 3.56 14.59
CA VAL A 39 -7.55 4.43 15.60
C VAL A 39 -6.49 5.41 16.06
N ARG A 40 -6.72 6.69 15.81
CA ARG A 40 -5.82 7.77 16.23
C ARG A 40 -6.61 8.81 17.01
N ASP A 41 -6.16 9.10 18.22
CA ASP A 41 -6.81 10.05 19.13
C ASP A 41 -8.31 9.73 19.37
N GLY A 42 -8.64 8.44 19.47
CA GLY A 42 -10.01 7.94 19.66
C GLY A 42 -10.88 7.92 18.39
N VAL A 43 -10.35 8.37 17.24
CA VAL A 43 -11.08 8.44 15.98
C VAL A 43 -10.68 7.29 15.05
N VAL A 44 -11.67 6.56 14.53
CA VAL A 44 -11.48 5.54 13.49
C VAL A 44 -11.23 6.25 12.15
N ARG A 45 -10.12 5.91 11.51
CA ARG A 45 -9.74 6.44 10.19
C ARG A 45 -9.41 5.27 9.26
N PRO A 46 -9.83 5.29 8.00
CA PRO A 46 -9.43 4.26 7.07
C PRO A 46 -7.94 4.36 6.73
N VAL A 47 -7.33 3.25 6.34
CA VAL A 47 -5.96 3.20 5.85
C VAL A 47 -6.00 3.17 4.31
N TYR A 48 -5.43 4.20 3.70
CA TYR A 48 -5.36 4.31 2.24
C TYR A 48 -4.29 3.37 1.69
N ILE A 49 -4.64 2.57 0.69
CA ILE A 49 -3.69 1.65 0.06
C ILE A 49 -3.59 1.97 -1.43
N TYR A 50 -2.39 2.21 -1.91
CA TYR A 50 -2.10 2.47 -3.32
C TYR A 50 -1.24 1.34 -3.90
N SER A 51 -1.68 0.73 -4.99
CA SER A 51 -0.91 -0.29 -5.71
C SER A 51 -0.49 0.25 -7.07
N ILE A 52 0.80 0.40 -7.29
CA ILE A 52 1.39 0.92 -8.52
C ILE A 52 2.23 -0.19 -9.14
N ASP A 53 1.80 -0.67 -10.31
CA ASP A 53 2.52 -1.67 -11.08
C ASP A 53 2.21 -1.48 -12.58
N ILE A 54 3.12 -1.88 -13.46
CA ILE A 54 2.88 -1.85 -14.90
C ILE A 54 2.00 -3.02 -15.34
N GLN A 55 1.99 -4.11 -14.57
CA GLN A 55 1.20 -5.30 -14.86
C GLN A 55 -0.17 -5.21 -14.18
N GLU A 56 -1.23 -5.24 -14.98
CA GLU A 56 -2.61 -5.19 -14.49
C GLU A 56 -2.94 -6.36 -13.54
N PHE A 57 -2.40 -7.54 -13.81
CA PHE A 57 -2.54 -8.71 -12.95
C PHE A 57 -2.07 -8.44 -11.51
N SER A 58 -0.96 -7.71 -11.36
CA SER A 58 -0.34 -7.42 -10.07
C SER A 58 -1.19 -6.51 -9.21
N VAL A 59 -1.81 -5.49 -9.81
CA VAL A 59 -2.64 -4.54 -9.07
C VAL A 59 -3.99 -5.14 -8.66
N ASN A 60 -4.56 -6.04 -9.48
CA ASN A 60 -5.85 -6.67 -9.21
C ASN A 60 -5.82 -7.61 -8.00
N LYS A 61 -4.66 -8.21 -7.67
CA LYS A 61 -4.53 -9.07 -6.48
C LYS A 61 -4.78 -8.37 -5.15
N LEU A 62 -4.63 -7.05 -5.10
CA LEU A 62 -4.82 -6.26 -3.88
C LEU A 62 -6.24 -5.65 -3.81
N SER A 63 -6.84 -5.31 -4.95
CA SER A 63 -8.22 -4.80 -5.00
C SER A 63 -9.24 -5.84 -4.53
N ASP A 64 -8.97 -7.13 -4.76
CA ASP A 64 -9.86 -8.24 -4.36
C ASP A 64 -9.97 -8.44 -2.83
N ARG A 65 -9.23 -7.66 -2.02
CA ARG A 65 -9.14 -7.87 -0.57
C ARG A 65 -10.14 -7.10 0.29
N GLY A 66 -11.11 -6.42 -0.32
CA GLY A 66 -12.21 -5.79 0.42
C GLY A 66 -11.79 -4.66 1.38
N THR A 67 -10.53 -4.22 1.35
CA THR A 67 -10.11 -2.96 1.99
C THR A 67 -10.81 -1.82 1.26
N LEU A 68 -11.69 -1.11 1.97
CA LEU A 68 -12.58 -0.06 1.45
C LEU A 68 -11.86 1.03 0.62
N GLU A 69 -10.54 1.16 0.74
CA GLU A 69 -9.77 2.25 0.11
C GLU A 69 -8.50 1.77 -0.62
N VAL A 70 -8.56 0.65 -1.36
CA VAL A 70 -7.48 0.29 -2.30
C VAL A 70 -7.67 1.06 -3.61
N LYS A 71 -6.66 1.84 -4.00
CA LYS A 71 -6.57 2.47 -5.33
C LYS A 71 -5.43 1.85 -6.13
N THR A 72 -5.72 1.43 -7.34
CA THR A 72 -4.75 0.81 -8.25
C THR A 72 -4.37 1.79 -9.36
N LEU A 73 -3.09 1.80 -9.73
CA LEU A 73 -2.58 2.58 -10.86
C LEU A 73 -1.74 1.65 -11.74
N VAL A 74 -2.22 1.39 -12.96
CA VAL A 74 -1.46 0.65 -13.97
C VAL A 74 -0.50 1.62 -14.65
N THR A 75 0.72 1.71 -14.14
CA THR A 75 1.72 2.65 -14.64
C THR A 75 3.14 2.26 -14.22
N ASN A 76 4.14 2.86 -14.86
CA ASN A 76 5.53 2.70 -14.46
C ASN A 76 5.78 3.36 -13.09
N ALA A 77 6.32 2.60 -12.13
CA ALA A 77 6.60 3.11 -10.78
C ALA A 77 7.59 4.27 -10.75
N GLN A 78 8.57 4.31 -11.67
CA GLN A 78 9.50 5.42 -11.80
C GLN A 78 8.78 6.72 -12.19
N ASP A 79 7.87 6.64 -13.16
CA ASP A 79 7.12 7.81 -13.63
C ASP A 79 6.14 8.30 -12.56
N PHE A 80 5.49 7.37 -11.84
CA PHE A 80 4.70 7.71 -10.66
C PHE A 80 5.53 8.49 -9.63
N ILE A 81 6.70 7.98 -9.24
CA ILE A 81 7.58 8.64 -8.26
C ILE A 81 8.03 10.02 -8.76
N LYS A 82 8.44 10.14 -10.04
CA LYS A 82 8.86 11.42 -10.62
C LYS A 82 7.73 12.44 -10.60
N ASN A 83 6.51 12.04 -10.95
CA ASN A 83 5.35 12.94 -10.97
C ASN A 83 4.94 13.35 -9.55
N VAL A 84 4.92 12.42 -8.60
CA VAL A 84 4.66 12.71 -7.19
C VAL A 84 5.71 13.67 -6.62
N ALA A 85 7.00 13.44 -6.89
CA ALA A 85 8.08 14.30 -6.43
C ALA A 85 7.93 15.74 -6.94
N LYS A 86 7.65 15.91 -8.25
CA LYS A 86 7.40 17.23 -8.85
C LYS A 86 6.18 17.94 -8.27
N ALA A 87 5.13 17.19 -7.91
CA ALA A 87 3.90 17.76 -7.37
C ALA A 87 4.00 18.10 -5.87
N LEU A 88 4.83 17.38 -5.12
CA LEU A 88 5.01 17.59 -3.68
C LEU A 88 6.08 18.64 -3.35
N VAL A 89 7.17 18.68 -4.11
CA VAL A 89 8.24 19.66 -3.95
C VAL A 89 7.88 20.87 -4.82
N LYS A 90 7.13 21.80 -4.24
CA LYS A 90 6.96 23.15 -4.80
C LYS A 90 8.19 24.00 -4.54
#